data_AF-A0A8B6C598-F1
#
_entry.id   AF-A0A8B6C598-F1
#
_cell.length_a   1.000
_cell.length_b   1.000
_cell.length_c   1.000
_cell.angle_alpha   90.00
_cell.angle_beta   90.00
_cell.angle_gamma   90.00
#
_symmetry.space_group_name_H-M   'P 1'
#
loop_
_entity.id
_entity.type
_entity.pdbx_description
1 polymer ?
#
loop_
_entity_poly.entity_id
_entity_poly.type
_entity_poly.pdbx_seq_one_letter_code
_entity_poly.pdbx_strand_id
1 'polypeptide(L)'
;MTIKEVHSQKSIQWLEYISLEYNIMIQHAKRGGEKKLFINNKCYKVDGYYYDRENKMRNVYEFFGCYWHGCTKCYSPEEICKKDRNKKTMKELYNDQTKERLKTIEDYLKPNVKIHTIWECEFDQQKYPEVDPHLKPIDKRDAFYGGRTETIQLYNNLSDLKGRYVDFCSLYPSVNKYCKYPIGHPITYTDISVDDYIKNPHRNYFGIMKCKILPPKGLYHPVLPYKQSTSDNTHKLLFGLCRTCMNKISFKCKHIDASSDPTLNKHDKIHEIKRCKECKNIKNEKCIHSDEERVIVGTWSTIEIDKAIEKGYKLQKIYELEHFEKTSTDIF
;
A
#
# COMPACT_ATOMS: atom_id res chain seq x y z
N MET A 1 4.35 -5.41 25.84
CA MET A 1 3.72 -4.28 25.14
C MET A 1 4.76 -3.68 24.21
N THR A 2 4.61 -3.86 22.90
CA THR A 2 5.52 -3.26 21.91
C THR A 2 5.28 -1.76 21.91
N ILE A 3 6.27 -0.99 22.39
CA ILE A 3 6.26 0.47 22.32
C ILE A 3 6.19 0.83 20.83
N LYS A 4 5.07 1.38 20.37
CA LYS A 4 4.97 1.94 19.01
C LYS A 4 5.98 3.08 18.94
N GLU A 5 6.99 2.95 18.09
CA GLU A 5 7.93 4.05 17.81
C GLU A 5 7.13 5.22 17.21
N VAL A 6 7.09 6.34 17.96
CA VAL A 6 6.38 7.55 17.57
C VAL A 6 7.27 8.32 16.60
N HIS A 7 6.84 8.41 15.33
CA HIS A 7 7.52 9.17 14.28
C HIS A 7 6.64 10.36 13.85
N SER A 8 7.28 11.44 13.40
CA SER A 8 6.59 12.65 12.95
C SER A 8 5.80 12.39 11.65
N GLN A 9 4.49 12.69 11.63
CA GLN A 9 3.69 12.59 10.40
C GLN A 9 4.18 13.57 9.33
N LYS A 10 4.60 14.78 9.73
CA LYS A 10 5.18 15.79 8.82
C LYS A 10 6.47 15.28 8.16
N SER A 11 7.34 14.60 8.93
CA SER A 11 8.55 13.95 8.39
C SER A 11 8.18 12.93 7.31
N ILE A 12 7.20 12.06 7.57
CA ILE A 12 6.76 11.07 6.57
C ILE A 12 6.16 11.74 5.33
N GLN A 13 5.33 12.77 5.49
CA GLN A 13 4.74 13.50 4.37
C GLN A 13 5.82 14.13 3.48
N TRP A 14 6.82 14.78 4.09
CA TRP A 14 7.96 15.34 3.37
C TRP A 14 8.73 14.26 2.60
N LEU A 15 9.08 13.14 3.24
CA LEU A 15 9.85 12.07 2.59
C LEU A 15 9.07 11.39 1.46
N GLU A 16 7.75 11.21 1.61
CA GLU A 16 6.88 10.72 0.55
C GLU A 16 6.81 11.71 -0.61
N TYR A 17 6.75 13.02 -0.34
CA TYR A 17 6.76 14.06 -1.37
C TYR A 17 8.07 14.03 -2.18
N ILE A 18 9.23 14.03 -1.50
CA ILE A 18 10.54 13.95 -2.17
C ILE A 18 10.69 12.64 -2.95
N SER A 19 10.19 11.53 -2.42
CA SER A 19 10.21 10.24 -3.13
C SER A 19 9.48 10.32 -4.47
N LEU A 20 8.34 11.03 -4.51
CA LEU A 20 7.56 11.20 -5.73
C LEU A 20 8.19 12.19 -6.70
N GLU A 21 8.52 13.38 -6.20
CA GLU A 21 9.06 14.49 -7.00
C GLU A 21 10.31 14.07 -7.78
N TYR A 22 11.19 13.30 -7.14
CA TYR A 22 12.44 12.84 -7.76
C TYR A 22 12.39 11.39 -8.25
N ASN A 23 11.22 10.72 -8.17
CA ASN A 23 11.05 9.31 -8.52
C ASN A 23 12.10 8.39 -7.87
N ILE A 24 12.33 8.55 -6.56
CA ILE A 24 13.28 7.77 -5.77
C ILE A 24 12.59 7.01 -4.64
N MET A 25 13.15 5.85 -4.28
CA MET A 25 12.62 5.00 -3.21
C MET A 25 13.35 5.28 -1.89
N ILE A 26 12.90 6.28 -1.14
CA ILE A 26 13.47 6.61 0.19
C ILE A 26 13.02 5.56 1.22
N GLN A 27 13.97 4.97 1.93
CA GLN A 27 13.72 4.15 3.13
C GLN A 27 13.40 5.06 4.32
N HIS A 28 12.30 4.81 5.04
CA HIS A 28 11.88 5.59 6.22
C HIS A 28 11.00 4.74 7.17
N ALA A 29 10.53 5.31 8.29
CA ALA A 29 9.78 4.56 9.31
C ALA A 29 8.58 3.74 8.80
N LYS A 30 7.86 4.23 7.77
CA LYS A 30 6.74 3.52 7.13
C LYS A 30 7.12 2.72 5.87
N ARG A 31 8.39 2.73 5.46
CA ARG A 31 8.90 2.04 4.27
C ARG A 31 10.26 1.42 4.55
N GLY A 32 10.25 0.14 4.94
CA GLY A 32 11.48 -0.59 5.29
C GLY A 32 12.07 -0.27 6.67
N GLY A 33 11.39 0.58 7.45
CA GLY A 33 11.87 1.07 8.74
C GLY A 33 12.99 2.09 8.61
N GLU A 34 13.24 2.86 9.66
CA GLU A 34 14.33 3.85 9.68
C GLU A 34 15.70 3.19 9.51
N LYS A 35 16.56 3.81 8.71
CA LYS A 35 17.92 3.30 8.49
C LYS A 35 18.73 3.49 9.76
N LYS A 36 19.27 2.37 10.27
CA LYS A 36 20.18 2.34 11.42
C LYS A 36 21.63 2.45 10.95
N LEU A 37 22.34 3.42 11.50
CA LEU A 37 23.78 3.64 11.34
C LEU A 37 24.45 3.35 12.69
N PHE A 38 25.42 2.44 12.72
CA PHE A 38 26.14 2.09 13.94
C PHE A 38 27.49 2.82 13.93
N ILE A 39 27.60 3.86 14.76
CA ILE A 39 28.74 4.78 14.81
C ILE A 39 29.23 4.82 16.26
N ASN A 40 30.50 4.46 16.51
CA ASN A 40 31.12 4.49 17.84
C ASN A 40 30.25 3.81 18.93
N ASN A 41 29.80 2.58 18.67
CA ASN A 41 28.91 1.80 19.55
C ASN A 41 27.54 2.44 19.85
N LYS A 42 27.16 3.49 19.13
CA LYS A 42 25.84 4.14 19.23
C LYS A 42 25.06 3.93 17.93
N CYS A 43 23.77 3.62 18.08
CA CYS A 43 22.86 3.48 16.95
C CYS A 43 22.19 4.82 16.65
N TYR A 44 22.45 5.36 15.47
CA TYR A 44 21.78 6.54 14.92
C TYR A 44 20.71 6.06 13.93
N LYS A 45 19.46 6.40 14.17
CA LYS A 45 18.37 6.20 13.21
C LYS A 45 18.12 7.51 12.46
N VAL A 46 18.17 7.48 11.14
CA VAL A 46 17.88 8.66 10.30
C VAL A 46 16.44 8.60 9.79
N ASP A 47 15.78 9.76 9.63
CA ASP A 47 14.37 9.82 9.20
C ASP A 47 14.18 9.19 7.81
N GLY A 48 15.07 9.50 6.87
CA GLY A 48 15.06 8.97 5.52
C GLY A 48 16.46 8.59 4.99
N TYR A 49 16.53 7.56 4.16
CA TYR A 49 17.76 7.12 3.52
C TYR A 49 17.52 6.63 2.08
N TYR A 50 18.35 7.08 1.14
CA TYR A 50 18.35 6.60 -0.24
C TYR A 50 19.80 6.43 -0.73
N TYR A 51 20.09 5.30 -1.39
CA TYR A 51 21.38 5.08 -2.03
C TYR A 51 21.23 5.18 -3.54
N ASP A 52 21.78 6.26 -4.10
CA ASP A 52 21.88 6.46 -5.54
C ASP A 52 23.01 5.57 -6.07
N ARG A 53 22.63 4.56 -6.85
CA ARG A 53 23.57 3.58 -7.39
C ARG A 53 24.38 4.13 -8.56
N GLU A 54 23.82 5.05 -9.32
CA GLU A 54 24.46 5.62 -10.51
C GLU A 54 25.62 6.53 -10.08
N ASN A 55 25.34 7.45 -9.16
CA ASN A 55 26.33 8.39 -8.65
C ASN A 55 27.12 7.86 -7.44
N LYS A 56 26.81 6.62 -6.99
CA LYS A 56 27.35 6.01 -5.76
C LYS A 56 27.23 6.92 -4.54
N MET A 57 26.11 7.63 -4.43
CA MET A 57 25.87 8.70 -3.47
C MET A 57 24.89 8.26 -2.38
N ARG A 58 25.26 8.44 -1.11
CA ARG A 58 24.37 8.22 0.04
C ARG A 58 23.59 9.49 0.33
N ASN A 59 22.27 9.43 0.21
CA ASN A 59 21.38 10.54 0.55
C ASN A 59 20.72 10.25 1.90
N VAL A 60 21.00 11.10 2.88
CA VAL A 60 20.39 11.06 4.22
C VAL A 60 19.42 12.22 4.33
N TYR A 61 18.23 11.96 4.85
CA TYR A 61 17.20 12.97 5.08
C TYR A 61 16.91 13.06 6.57
N GLU A 62 16.93 14.28 7.14
CA GLU A 62 16.62 14.54 8.55
C GLU A 62 15.56 15.65 8.66
N PHE A 63 14.51 15.38 9.44
CA PHE A 63 13.43 16.33 9.71
C PHE A 63 13.56 16.86 11.14
N PHE A 64 13.76 18.16 11.30
CA PHE A 64 13.97 18.77 12.61
C PHE A 64 12.70 19.40 13.16
N GLY A 65 12.08 18.71 14.13
CA GLY A 65 11.03 19.31 14.97
C GLY A 65 11.59 20.53 15.72
N CYS A 66 11.04 21.72 15.48
CA CYS A 66 11.68 22.97 15.90
C CYS A 66 11.91 23.05 17.42
N TYR A 67 10.96 22.53 18.19
CA TYR A 67 11.03 22.51 19.66
C TYR A 67 12.09 21.54 20.21
N TRP A 68 12.28 20.39 19.57
CA TRP A 68 13.18 19.35 20.05
C TRP A 68 14.62 19.53 19.59
N HIS A 69 14.82 20.28 18.51
CA HIS A 69 16.12 20.48 17.86
C HIS A 69 16.71 21.88 18.03
N GLY A 70 16.04 22.77 18.77
CA GLY A 70 16.54 24.11 19.07
C GLY A 70 16.51 25.07 17.86
N CYS A 71 15.38 25.18 17.16
CA CYS A 71 15.31 26.02 15.97
C CYS A 71 15.55 27.51 16.28
N THR A 72 16.62 28.08 15.74
CA THR A 72 17.02 29.48 15.96
C THR A 72 16.08 30.52 15.33
N LYS A 73 15.18 30.09 14.42
CA LYS A 73 14.15 30.96 13.84
C LYS A 73 12.89 31.05 14.70
N CYS A 74 12.61 30.01 15.49
CA CYS A 74 11.36 29.88 16.24
C CYS A 74 11.49 30.21 17.73
N TYR A 75 12.71 30.12 18.28
CA TYR A 75 12.94 30.23 19.73
C TYR A 75 14.21 31.03 20.04
N SER A 76 14.21 31.69 21.20
CA SER A 76 15.40 32.41 21.69
C SER A 76 16.49 31.40 22.09
N PRO A 77 17.78 31.69 21.86
CA PRO A 77 18.87 30.81 22.26
C PRO A 77 18.86 30.43 23.76
N GLU A 78 18.45 31.35 24.62
CA GLU A 78 18.40 31.22 26.09
C GLU A 78 17.14 30.53 26.60
N GLU A 79 16.14 30.30 25.73
CA GLU A 79 14.90 29.65 26.11
C GLU A 79 15.15 28.19 26.50
N ILE A 80 14.49 27.72 27.56
CA ILE A 80 14.63 26.35 28.07
C ILE A 80 13.61 25.43 27.40
N CYS A 81 14.09 24.32 26.82
CA CYS A 81 13.22 23.24 26.36
C CYS A 81 12.64 22.49 27.57
N LYS A 82 11.47 22.93 28.03
CA LYS A 82 10.82 22.43 29.25
C LYS A 82 10.57 20.91 29.26
N LYS A 83 10.38 20.29 28.10
CA LYS A 83 10.15 18.84 28.00
C LYS A 83 11.43 18.03 27.75
N ASP A 84 12.57 18.68 27.56
CA ASP A 84 13.85 18.01 27.57
C ASP A 84 14.18 17.54 28.99
N ARG A 85 14.68 16.31 29.13
CA ARG A 85 14.96 15.72 30.44
C ARG A 85 16.07 16.46 31.19
N ASN A 86 17.00 17.06 30.46
CA ASN A 86 18.13 17.81 31.01
C ASN A 86 17.85 19.31 31.07
N LYS A 87 16.63 19.75 30.72
CA LYS A 87 16.22 21.16 30.65
C LYS A 87 17.24 22.03 29.89
N LYS A 88 17.78 21.50 28.79
CA LYS A 88 18.71 22.25 27.94
C LYS A 88 18.08 23.50 27.37
N THR A 89 18.89 24.52 27.15
CA THR A 89 18.54 25.69 26.35
C THR A 89 18.39 25.32 24.88
N MET A 90 17.66 26.13 24.11
CA MET A 90 17.50 25.92 22.67
C MET A 90 18.85 25.99 21.93
N LYS A 91 19.78 26.83 22.41
CA LYS A 91 21.15 26.90 21.89
C LYS A 91 21.92 25.59 22.12
N GLU A 92 21.84 25.02 23.30
CA GLU A 92 22.49 23.74 23.63
C GLU A 92 21.88 22.58 22.84
N LEU A 93 20.56 22.54 22.67
CA LEU A 93 19.93 21.53 21.80
C LEU A 93 20.43 21.62 20.37
N TYR A 94 20.49 22.83 19.82
CA TYR A 94 20.93 23.03 18.45
C TYR A 94 22.41 22.65 18.25
N ASN A 95 23.29 23.11 19.14
CA ASN A 95 24.73 22.88 18.99
C ASN A 95 25.13 21.45 19.39
N ASP A 96 24.73 20.99 20.58
CA ASP A 96 25.21 19.73 21.17
C ASP A 96 24.44 18.51 20.66
N GLN A 97 23.25 18.69 20.09
CA GLN A 97 22.48 17.56 19.58
C GLN A 97 22.33 17.64 18.07
N THR A 98 21.73 18.71 17.55
CA THR A 98 21.40 18.77 16.12
C THR A 98 22.65 18.86 15.24
N LYS A 99 23.55 19.82 15.50
CA LYS A 99 24.78 19.99 14.72
C LYS A 99 25.76 18.84 14.91
N GLU A 100 25.99 18.43 16.16
CA GLU A 100 26.94 17.35 16.46
C GLU A 100 26.51 16.02 15.84
N ARG A 101 25.19 15.72 15.87
CA ARG A 101 24.61 14.57 15.17
C ARG A 101 24.86 14.63 13.67
N LEU A 102 24.54 15.75 13.02
CA LEU A 102 24.72 15.91 11.58
C LEU A 102 26.18 15.70 11.17
N LYS A 103 27.10 16.35 11.88
CA LYS A 103 28.54 16.21 11.67
C LYS A 103 29.00 14.76 11.82
N THR A 104 28.56 14.09 12.89
CA THR A 104 28.91 12.69 13.16
C THR A 104 28.45 11.76 12.03
N ILE A 105 27.22 11.94 11.53
CA ILE A 105 26.66 11.15 10.43
C ILE A 105 27.41 11.45 9.12
N GLU A 106 27.66 12.72 8.84
CA GLU A 106 28.38 13.16 7.65
C GLU A 106 29.79 12.58 7.61
N ASP A 107 30.56 12.74 8.69
CA ASP A 107 31.93 12.26 8.80
C ASP A 107 32.01 10.73 8.66
N TYR A 108 31.04 9.99 9.20
CA TYR A 108 30.96 8.54 9.06
C TYR A 108 30.65 8.08 7.62
N LEU A 109 29.88 8.86 6.85
CA LEU A 109 29.41 8.48 5.51
C LEU A 109 30.22 9.10 4.36
N LYS A 110 31.19 9.97 4.65
CA LYS A 110 32.15 10.49 3.67
C LYS A 110 32.89 9.37 2.91
N PRO A 111 33.42 9.65 1.69
CA PRO A 111 33.34 10.92 0.97
C PRO A 111 32.01 11.14 0.24
N ASN A 112 31.21 10.09 0.01
CA ASN A 112 30.02 10.16 -0.86
C ASN A 112 28.73 10.20 -0.03
N VAL A 113 28.45 11.36 0.56
CA VAL A 113 27.21 11.60 1.29
C VAL A 113 26.64 12.98 0.98
N LYS A 114 25.32 13.06 0.85
CA LYS A 114 24.55 14.29 0.83
C LYS A 114 23.50 14.22 1.93
N ILE A 115 23.54 15.17 2.85
CA ILE A 115 22.53 15.30 3.91
C ILE A 115 21.54 16.39 3.51
N HIS A 116 20.28 16.02 3.43
CA HIS A 116 19.15 16.89 3.18
C HIS A 116 18.42 17.12 4.49
N THR A 117 18.14 18.37 4.82
CA THR A 117 17.49 18.73 6.08
C THR A 117 16.33 19.65 5.83
N ILE A 118 15.32 19.58 6.69
CA ILE A 118 14.22 20.54 6.72
C ILE A 118 13.80 20.79 8.17
N TRP A 119 13.51 22.04 8.50
CA TRP A 119 12.91 22.38 9.79
C TRP A 119 11.39 22.32 9.72
N GLU A 120 10.75 21.96 10.83
CA GLU A 120 9.30 21.92 10.94
C GLU A 120 8.63 23.25 10.55
N CYS A 121 9.20 24.39 10.96
CA CYS A 121 8.67 25.70 10.58
C CYS A 121 8.80 25.99 9.08
N GLU A 122 9.83 25.48 8.41
CA GLU A 122 10.02 25.63 6.97
C GLU A 122 9.03 24.74 6.22
N PHE A 123 8.83 23.52 6.71
CA PHE A 123 7.81 22.61 6.21
C PHE A 123 6.40 23.22 6.28
N ASP A 124 6.06 23.80 7.43
CA ASP A 124 4.75 24.42 7.65
C ASP A 124 4.52 25.65 6.76
N GLN A 125 5.59 26.40 6.42
CA GLN A 125 5.51 27.54 5.50
C GLN A 125 5.34 27.13 4.04
N GLN A 126 6.00 26.04 3.61
CA GLN A 126 6.00 25.62 2.21
C GLN A 126 4.73 24.88 1.77
N LYS A 127 3.82 24.55 2.69
CA LYS A 127 2.54 23.85 2.41
C LYS A 127 2.74 22.63 1.49
N TYR A 128 3.59 21.71 1.90
CA TYR A 128 3.72 20.44 1.19
C TYR A 128 2.35 19.77 1.02
N PRO A 129 1.96 19.37 -0.20
CA PRO A 129 0.66 18.75 -0.42
C PRO A 129 0.57 17.44 0.38
N GLU A 130 -0.63 17.06 0.81
CA GLU A 130 -0.85 15.69 1.27
C GLU A 130 -0.55 14.75 0.13
N VAL A 131 0.46 13.91 0.33
CA VAL A 131 0.86 12.94 -0.67
C VAL A 131 -0.10 11.77 -0.60
N ASP A 132 -0.86 11.57 -1.68
CA ASP A 132 -1.66 10.36 -1.84
C ASP A 132 -0.71 9.15 -1.81
N PRO A 133 -0.80 8.27 -0.80
CA PRO A 133 0.16 7.18 -0.59
C PRO A 133 0.16 6.18 -1.76
N HIS A 134 -0.83 6.26 -2.64
CA HIS A 134 -0.93 5.44 -3.84
C HIS A 134 -0.18 6.01 -5.06
N LEU A 135 0.39 7.22 -4.99
CA LEU A 135 1.21 7.80 -6.07
C LEU A 135 2.57 7.11 -6.28
N LYS A 136 2.91 6.11 -5.46
CA LYS A 136 4.13 5.31 -5.65
C LYS A 136 4.11 4.60 -7.03
N PRO A 137 5.28 4.44 -7.67
CA PRO A 137 5.38 3.67 -8.92
C PRO A 137 4.75 2.29 -8.83
N ILE A 138 4.34 1.72 -9.97
CA ILE A 138 3.76 0.38 -10.02
C ILE A 138 4.79 -0.67 -9.57
N ASP A 139 4.45 -1.45 -8.53
CA ASP A 139 5.02 -2.77 -8.35
C ASP A 139 4.23 -3.76 -9.22
N LYS A 140 4.87 -4.28 -10.28
CA LYS A 140 4.24 -5.23 -11.22
C LYS A 140 3.73 -6.49 -10.50
N ARG A 141 4.31 -6.87 -9.35
CA ARG A 141 3.83 -8.02 -8.56
C ARG A 141 2.48 -7.76 -7.91
N ASP A 142 2.08 -6.50 -7.74
CA ASP A 142 0.76 -6.16 -7.21
C ASP A 142 -0.35 -6.54 -8.21
N ALA A 143 -0.07 -6.48 -9.50
CA ALA A 143 -0.99 -6.94 -10.55
C ALA A 143 -1.00 -8.46 -10.75
N PHE A 144 -0.10 -9.21 -10.10
CA PHE A 144 -0.04 -10.66 -10.24
C PHE A 144 -1.00 -11.33 -9.26
N TYR A 145 -1.99 -12.03 -9.80
CA TYR A 145 -3.01 -12.75 -9.05
C TYR A 145 -3.03 -14.22 -9.47
N GLY A 146 -3.37 -15.10 -8.53
CA GLY A 146 -3.61 -16.51 -8.82
C GLY A 146 -5.01 -16.75 -9.41
N GLY A 147 -5.38 -18.02 -9.53
CA GLY A 147 -6.74 -18.38 -9.97
C GLY A 147 -7.82 -17.86 -9.01
N ARG A 148 -8.99 -17.56 -9.57
CA ARG A 148 -10.19 -17.22 -8.79
C ARG A 148 -10.77 -18.49 -8.18
N THR A 149 -10.70 -18.59 -6.85
CA THR A 149 -11.46 -19.58 -6.08
C THR A 149 -12.49 -18.84 -5.25
N GLU A 150 -13.75 -18.93 -5.66
CA GLU A 150 -14.87 -18.27 -4.98
C GLU A 150 -15.98 -19.27 -4.70
N THR A 151 -16.49 -19.26 -3.47
CA THR A 151 -17.59 -20.12 -3.05
C THR A 151 -18.82 -19.25 -2.80
N ILE A 152 -19.84 -19.40 -3.64
CA ILE A 152 -21.11 -18.66 -3.53
C ILE A 152 -21.96 -19.24 -2.40
N GLN A 153 -21.99 -20.57 -2.29
CA GLN A 153 -22.78 -21.29 -1.31
C GLN A 153 -22.00 -22.50 -0.79
N LEU A 154 -21.87 -22.63 0.53
CA LEU A 154 -21.12 -23.71 1.17
C LEU A 154 -21.86 -25.05 1.17
N TYR A 155 -23.19 -25.02 1.24
CA TYR A 155 -24.03 -26.21 1.23
C TYR A 155 -25.36 -25.90 0.54
N ASN A 156 -25.72 -26.72 -0.44
CA ASN A 156 -27.04 -26.72 -1.06
C ASN A 156 -27.56 -28.16 -1.05
N ASN A 157 -28.78 -28.39 -0.58
CA ASN A 157 -29.40 -29.70 -0.66
C ASN A 157 -29.92 -29.90 -2.09
N LEU A 158 -29.25 -30.78 -2.83
CA LEU A 158 -29.57 -31.06 -4.23
C LEU A 158 -30.52 -32.26 -4.37
N SER A 159 -31.25 -32.66 -3.33
CA SER A 159 -32.15 -33.83 -3.35
C SER A 159 -33.05 -33.88 -4.59
N ASP A 160 -33.54 -32.73 -5.02
CA ASP A 160 -34.44 -32.58 -6.17
C ASP A 160 -33.79 -31.82 -7.36
N LEU A 161 -32.47 -31.56 -7.30
CA LEU A 161 -31.74 -30.76 -8.27
C LEU A 161 -30.58 -31.55 -8.89
N LYS A 162 -30.35 -31.40 -10.20
CA LYS A 162 -29.17 -31.93 -10.88
C LYS A 162 -28.09 -30.85 -10.98
N GLY A 163 -26.94 -31.08 -10.36
CA GLY A 163 -25.76 -30.23 -10.52
C GLY A 163 -25.05 -30.48 -11.87
N ARG A 164 -24.48 -29.43 -12.46
CA ARG A 164 -23.57 -29.56 -13.61
C ARG A 164 -22.20 -29.02 -13.21
N TYR A 165 -21.16 -29.76 -13.57
CA TYR A 165 -19.77 -29.34 -13.43
C TYR A 165 -19.22 -29.00 -14.81
N VAL A 166 -18.59 -27.84 -14.92
CA VAL A 166 -17.93 -27.39 -16.15
C VAL A 166 -16.47 -27.16 -15.81
N ASP A 167 -15.59 -27.82 -16.53
CA ASP A 167 -14.15 -27.70 -16.38
C ASP A 167 -13.56 -27.19 -17.69
N PHE A 168 -12.67 -26.20 -17.60
CA PHE A 168 -11.90 -25.78 -18.75
C PHE A 168 -10.61 -26.60 -18.80
N CYS A 169 -10.58 -27.59 -19.70
CA CYS A 169 -9.39 -28.40 -19.92
C CYS A 169 -8.22 -27.50 -20.37
N SER A 170 -7.15 -27.47 -19.58
CA SER A 170 -5.93 -26.72 -19.88
C SER A 170 -6.15 -25.22 -20.09
N LEU A 171 -6.78 -24.55 -19.10
CA LEU A 171 -7.04 -23.10 -19.14
C LEU A 171 -5.78 -22.27 -19.41
N TYR A 172 -4.74 -22.38 -18.57
CA TYR A 172 -3.52 -21.59 -18.75
C TYR A 172 -2.80 -21.90 -20.08
N PRO A 173 -2.58 -23.18 -20.48
CA PRO A 173 -2.05 -23.48 -21.80
C PRO A 173 -2.87 -22.90 -22.96
N SER A 174 -4.20 -22.85 -22.82
CA SER A 174 -5.07 -22.26 -23.85
C SER A 174 -4.92 -20.75 -23.93
N VAL A 175 -4.83 -20.05 -22.79
CA VAL A 175 -4.50 -18.62 -22.75
C VAL A 175 -3.12 -18.38 -23.37
N ASN A 176 -2.13 -19.20 -23.01
CA ASN A 176 -0.78 -19.18 -23.58
C ASN A 176 -0.74 -19.34 -25.11
N LYS A 177 -1.66 -20.11 -25.69
CA LYS A 177 -1.70 -20.36 -27.13
C LYS A 177 -2.47 -19.30 -27.91
N TYR A 178 -3.54 -18.75 -27.35
CA TYR A 178 -4.51 -17.94 -28.10
C TYR A 178 -4.58 -16.48 -27.67
N CYS A 179 -4.08 -16.11 -26.49
CA CYS A 179 -4.13 -14.74 -26.00
C CYS A 179 -2.85 -13.98 -26.31
N LYS A 180 -2.97 -12.65 -26.32
CA LYS A 180 -1.85 -11.73 -26.53
C LYS A 180 -1.03 -11.58 -25.26
N TYR A 181 0.28 -11.47 -25.41
CA TYR A 181 1.27 -11.20 -24.38
C TYR A 181 1.99 -9.88 -24.67
N PRO A 182 2.36 -9.11 -23.64
CA PRO A 182 3.14 -7.90 -23.81
C PRO A 182 4.58 -8.23 -24.21
N ILE A 183 5.16 -7.49 -25.16
CA ILE A 183 6.57 -7.63 -25.57
C ILE A 183 7.29 -6.30 -25.46
N GLY A 184 8.55 -6.36 -25.01
CA GLY A 184 9.44 -5.21 -24.92
C GLY A 184 9.28 -4.47 -23.59
N HIS A 185 9.66 -3.19 -23.59
CA HIS A 185 9.53 -2.34 -22.43
C HIS A 185 8.24 -1.52 -22.50
N PRO A 186 7.51 -1.36 -21.38
CA PRO A 186 6.31 -0.54 -21.39
C PRO A 186 6.67 0.95 -21.44
N ILE A 187 5.78 1.73 -22.04
CA ILE A 187 5.71 3.19 -21.91
C ILE A 187 4.89 3.50 -20.66
N THR A 188 5.43 4.34 -19.79
CA THR A 188 4.76 4.74 -18.54
C THR A 188 4.05 6.08 -18.73
N TYR A 189 2.77 6.13 -18.37
CA TYR A 189 1.96 7.34 -18.33
C TYR A 189 1.55 7.64 -16.88
N THR A 190 1.97 8.80 -16.37
CA THR A 190 1.60 9.31 -15.04
C THR A 190 0.50 10.38 -15.10
N ASP A 191 0.33 11.03 -16.26
CA ASP A 191 -0.57 12.18 -16.44
C ASP A 191 -1.81 11.86 -17.29
N ILE A 192 -2.21 10.58 -17.33
CA ILE A 192 -3.40 10.15 -18.06
C ILE A 192 -4.68 10.45 -17.26
N SER A 193 -5.62 11.16 -17.89
CA SER A 193 -6.94 11.40 -17.29
C SER A 193 -7.87 10.19 -17.47
N VAL A 194 -8.79 10.01 -16.53
CA VAL A 194 -9.85 8.98 -16.64
C VAL A 194 -10.67 9.15 -17.92
N ASP A 195 -10.96 10.40 -18.28
CA ASP A 195 -11.71 10.71 -19.48
C ASP A 195 -10.94 10.33 -20.76
N ASP A 196 -9.62 10.57 -20.82
CA ASP A 196 -8.81 10.13 -21.96
C ASP A 196 -8.79 8.59 -22.06
N TYR A 197 -8.66 7.88 -20.93
CA TYR A 197 -8.70 6.41 -20.94
C TYR A 197 -10.06 5.87 -21.41
N ILE A 198 -11.18 6.45 -20.95
CA ILE A 198 -12.52 5.94 -21.26
C ILE A 198 -13.03 6.39 -22.63
N LYS A 199 -12.81 7.66 -23.00
CA LYS A 199 -13.45 8.30 -24.16
C LYS A 199 -12.60 8.24 -25.43
N ASN A 200 -11.37 7.74 -25.35
CA ASN A 200 -10.48 7.67 -26.51
C ASN A 200 -10.40 6.22 -27.05
N PRO A 201 -11.36 5.77 -27.88
CA PRO A 201 -11.44 4.39 -28.38
C PRO A 201 -10.27 4.01 -29.29
N HIS A 202 -9.41 4.96 -29.68
CA HIS A 202 -8.22 4.70 -30.48
C HIS A 202 -7.03 4.26 -29.63
N ARG A 203 -7.07 4.43 -28.30
CA ARG A 203 -6.02 3.97 -27.39
C ARG A 203 -6.38 2.62 -26.80
N ASN A 204 -6.01 1.55 -27.52
CA ASN A 204 -6.08 0.18 -27.03
C ASN A 204 -4.94 -0.08 -26.04
N TYR A 205 -5.03 0.52 -24.85
CA TYR A 205 -4.04 0.33 -23.81
C TYR A 205 -3.97 -1.13 -23.40
N PHE A 206 -2.82 -1.73 -23.63
CA PHE A 206 -2.51 -3.09 -23.25
C PHE A 206 -1.37 -3.08 -22.23
N GLY A 207 -1.65 -3.47 -20.99
CA GLY A 207 -0.62 -3.51 -19.94
C GLY A 207 -1.20 -3.52 -18.52
N ILE A 208 -0.61 -2.72 -17.64
CA ILE A 208 -0.90 -2.72 -16.20
C ILE A 208 -1.26 -1.30 -15.75
N MET A 209 -2.31 -1.16 -14.96
CA MET A 209 -2.78 0.11 -14.43
C MET A 209 -2.87 0.05 -12.91
N LYS A 210 -2.38 1.09 -12.24
CA LYS A 210 -2.70 1.39 -10.85
C LYS A 210 -3.76 2.47 -10.81
N CYS A 211 -4.89 2.18 -10.18
CA CYS A 211 -6.02 3.11 -10.19
C CYS A 211 -6.86 3.04 -8.92
N LYS A 212 -7.61 4.11 -8.68
CA LYS A 212 -8.73 4.17 -7.75
C LYS A 212 -10.01 3.91 -8.55
N ILE A 213 -10.77 2.88 -8.18
CA ILE A 213 -11.95 2.45 -8.90
C ILE A 213 -13.08 2.08 -7.94
N LEU A 214 -14.28 2.55 -8.24
CA LEU A 214 -15.48 2.33 -7.44
C LEU A 214 -16.29 1.14 -8.01
N PRO A 215 -16.45 0.06 -7.25
CA PRO A 215 -17.31 -1.05 -7.67
C PRO A 215 -18.80 -0.64 -7.75
N PRO A 216 -19.61 -1.26 -8.62
CA PRO A 216 -21.06 -1.11 -8.60
C PRO A 216 -21.65 -1.76 -7.34
N LYS A 217 -22.92 -1.45 -7.03
CA LYS A 217 -23.68 -2.15 -5.98
C LYS A 217 -24.37 -3.37 -6.58
N GLY A 218 -24.43 -4.47 -5.83
CA GLY A 218 -25.25 -5.64 -6.19
C GLY A 218 -24.76 -6.48 -7.39
N LEU A 219 -23.50 -6.33 -7.80
CA LEU A 219 -22.93 -7.18 -8.85
C LEU A 219 -22.70 -8.61 -8.33
N TYR A 220 -23.35 -9.57 -8.97
CA TYR A 220 -23.33 -10.98 -8.52
C TYR A 220 -21.93 -11.61 -8.55
N HIS A 221 -21.14 -11.32 -9.58
CA HIS A 221 -19.73 -11.72 -9.67
C HIS A 221 -18.83 -10.49 -9.70
N PRO A 222 -18.26 -10.07 -8.56
CA PRO A 222 -17.25 -9.02 -8.54
C PRO A 222 -16.10 -9.37 -9.49
N VAL A 223 -15.62 -8.40 -10.24
CA VAL A 223 -14.59 -8.61 -11.29
C VAL A 223 -13.20 -8.51 -10.68
N LEU A 224 -12.91 -7.38 -10.04
CA LEU A 224 -11.57 -7.06 -9.59
C LEU A 224 -11.20 -7.77 -8.28
N PRO A 225 -10.03 -8.43 -8.22
CA PRO A 225 -9.49 -8.96 -6.99
C PRO A 225 -9.04 -7.84 -6.02
N TYR A 226 -9.15 -8.13 -4.73
CA TYR A 226 -8.65 -7.29 -3.63
C TYR A 226 -7.69 -8.08 -2.75
N LYS A 227 -6.44 -7.63 -2.65
CA LYS A 227 -5.43 -8.19 -1.74
C LYS A 227 -5.60 -7.58 -0.35
N GLN A 228 -6.21 -8.32 0.56
CA GLN A 228 -6.28 -7.94 1.97
C GLN A 228 -5.03 -8.45 2.69
N SER A 229 -4.27 -7.57 3.34
CA SER A 229 -3.13 -7.96 4.16
C SER A 229 -3.60 -8.69 5.42
N THR A 230 -2.86 -9.73 5.83
CA THR A 230 -3.13 -10.50 7.02
C THR A 230 -2.06 -10.29 8.10
N SER A 231 -2.35 -10.73 9.33
CA SER A 231 -1.48 -10.51 10.50
C SER A 231 -0.08 -11.13 10.40
N ASP A 232 0.14 -12.05 9.46
CA ASP A 232 1.39 -12.76 9.21
C ASP A 232 2.16 -12.20 8.00
N ASN A 233 1.88 -10.94 7.60
CA ASN A 233 2.47 -10.28 6.43
C ASN A 233 2.24 -11.04 5.11
N THR A 234 1.20 -11.87 5.04
CA THR A 234 0.72 -12.45 3.77
C THR A 234 -0.50 -11.70 3.27
N HIS A 235 -1.01 -12.10 2.11
CA HIS A 235 -2.22 -11.53 1.52
C HIS A 235 -3.25 -12.62 1.27
N LYS A 236 -4.51 -12.26 1.43
CA LYS A 236 -5.64 -13.06 0.98
C LYS A 236 -6.36 -12.35 -0.14
N LEU A 237 -6.75 -13.13 -1.14
CA LEU A 237 -7.45 -12.64 -2.30
C LEU A 237 -8.95 -12.68 -2.04
N LEU A 238 -9.62 -11.55 -2.15
CA LEU A 238 -11.05 -11.40 -2.00
C LEU A 238 -11.65 -10.82 -3.29
N PHE A 239 -12.90 -11.18 -3.56
CA PHE A 239 -13.70 -10.59 -4.64
C PHE A 239 -14.93 -9.97 -3.98
N GLY A 240 -14.98 -8.64 -3.93
CA GLY A 240 -16.02 -7.91 -3.23
C GLY A 240 -16.21 -6.50 -3.77
N LEU A 241 -17.34 -5.88 -3.40
CA LEU A 241 -17.77 -4.59 -3.95
C LEU A 241 -17.59 -3.42 -2.97
N CYS A 242 -16.95 -3.66 -1.83
CA CYS A 242 -16.70 -2.67 -0.80
C CYS A 242 -15.38 -2.96 -0.09
N ARG A 243 -14.41 -2.05 -0.22
CA ARG A 243 -13.13 -2.09 0.50
C ARG A 243 -13.34 -2.28 2.00
N THR A 244 -14.22 -1.48 2.63
CA THR A 244 -14.46 -1.55 4.08
C THR A 244 -15.04 -2.90 4.50
N CYS A 245 -16.01 -3.46 3.78
CA CYS A 245 -16.53 -4.80 4.06
C CYS A 245 -15.44 -5.86 3.93
N MET A 246 -14.66 -5.83 2.85
CA MET A 246 -13.56 -6.78 2.65
C MET A 246 -12.53 -6.68 3.78
N ASN A 247 -12.17 -5.48 4.22
CA ASN A 247 -11.23 -5.27 5.32
C ASN A 247 -11.75 -5.73 6.69
N LYS A 248 -13.07 -5.82 6.89
CA LYS A 248 -13.67 -6.37 8.11
C LYS A 248 -13.61 -7.90 8.17
N ILE A 249 -13.39 -8.58 7.04
CA ILE A 249 -13.33 -10.04 7.01
C ILE A 249 -12.05 -10.49 7.70
N SER A 250 -12.20 -11.25 8.80
CA SER A 250 -11.09 -11.97 9.43
C SER A 250 -11.02 -13.39 8.90
N PHE A 251 -9.83 -13.84 8.49
CA PHE A 251 -9.58 -15.22 8.06
C PHE A 251 -9.33 -16.19 9.22
N LYS A 252 -9.11 -15.66 10.42
CA LYS A 252 -9.05 -16.44 11.65
C LYS A 252 -10.23 -16.00 12.51
N CYS A 253 -11.23 -16.87 12.66
CA CYS A 253 -12.34 -16.59 13.58
C CYS A 253 -11.76 -16.51 15.00
N LYS A 254 -11.99 -15.40 15.69
CA LYS A 254 -11.67 -15.23 17.12
C LYS A 254 -12.94 -15.12 17.97
N HIS A 255 -14.10 -15.13 17.33
CA HIS A 255 -15.38 -15.11 18.01
C HIS A 255 -15.57 -16.48 18.64
N ILE A 256 -15.86 -16.48 19.94
CA ILE A 256 -16.20 -17.68 20.68
C ILE A 256 -17.61 -18.02 20.21
N ASP A 257 -17.75 -19.05 19.37
CA ASP A 257 -19.08 -19.61 19.19
C ASP A 257 -19.52 -20.20 20.52
N ALA A 258 -20.80 -20.06 20.82
CA ALA A 258 -21.49 -20.69 21.93
C ALA A 258 -21.58 -22.22 21.76
N SER A 259 -20.46 -22.87 21.41
CA SER A 259 -20.26 -24.30 21.29
C SER A 259 -19.24 -24.79 22.33
N SER A 260 -19.44 -24.36 23.58
CA SER A 260 -19.06 -25.17 24.73
C SER A 260 -20.11 -26.25 24.97
N ASP A 261 -20.61 -26.93 23.92
CA ASP A 261 -21.30 -28.20 24.11
C ASP A 261 -20.21 -29.27 24.32
N PRO A 262 -20.07 -29.80 25.55
CA PRO A 262 -19.08 -30.83 25.84
C PRO A 262 -19.37 -32.13 25.07
N THR A 263 -20.56 -32.32 24.50
CA THR A 263 -20.96 -33.54 23.78
C THR A 263 -20.49 -33.60 22.32
N LEU A 264 -20.10 -32.47 21.72
CA LEU A 264 -19.61 -32.45 20.33
C LEU A 264 -18.16 -32.92 20.23
N ASN A 265 -17.90 -33.82 19.27
CA ASN A 265 -16.56 -34.33 19.01
C ASN A 265 -15.66 -33.23 18.38
N LYS A 266 -14.36 -33.51 18.30
CA LYS A 266 -13.35 -32.56 17.79
C LYS A 266 -13.58 -32.15 16.33
N HIS A 267 -14.12 -33.03 15.50
CA HIS A 267 -14.38 -32.76 14.08
C HIS A 267 -15.58 -31.82 13.92
N ASP A 268 -16.65 -32.02 14.70
CA ASP A 268 -17.86 -31.21 14.65
C ASP A 268 -17.63 -29.81 15.24
N LYS A 269 -16.80 -29.70 16.28
CA LYS A 269 -16.33 -28.39 16.82
C LYS A 269 -15.58 -27.56 15.78
N ILE A 270 -14.77 -28.19 14.91
CA ILE A 270 -14.05 -27.49 13.82
C ILE A 270 -15.03 -26.96 12.75
N HIS A 271 -16.11 -27.70 12.47
CA HIS A 271 -17.15 -27.26 11.52
C HIS A 271 -18.04 -26.16 12.08
N GLU A 272 -18.35 -26.17 13.37
CA GLU A 272 -19.09 -25.09 14.03
C GLU A 272 -18.30 -23.79 14.11
N ILE A 273 -17.01 -23.84 14.47
CA ILE A 273 -16.11 -22.65 14.45
C ILE A 273 -16.03 -22.04 13.04
N LYS A 274 -16.16 -22.87 11.98
CA LYS A 274 -16.25 -22.41 10.58
C LYS A 274 -17.61 -21.82 10.19
N ARG A 275 -18.64 -21.98 11.04
CA ARG A 275 -20.02 -21.51 10.85
C ARG A 275 -20.38 -20.38 11.82
N CYS A 276 -19.39 -19.74 12.45
CA CYS A 276 -19.60 -18.64 13.37
C CYS A 276 -20.62 -17.62 12.87
N LYS A 277 -21.67 -17.39 13.68
CA LYS A 277 -22.79 -16.53 13.32
C LYS A 277 -22.35 -15.09 13.04
N GLU A 278 -21.41 -14.56 13.82
CA GLU A 278 -20.85 -13.23 13.61
C GLU A 278 -20.06 -13.15 12.31
N CYS A 279 -19.17 -14.12 12.05
CA CYS A 279 -18.44 -14.20 10.78
C CYS A 279 -19.39 -14.33 9.58
N LYS A 280 -20.47 -15.10 9.73
CA LYS A 280 -21.52 -15.24 8.70
C LYS A 280 -22.22 -13.90 8.47
N ASN A 281 -22.61 -13.20 9.52
CA ASN A 281 -23.25 -11.90 9.42
C ASN A 281 -22.32 -10.88 8.76
N ILE A 282 -21.08 -10.74 9.22
CA ILE A 282 -20.08 -9.84 8.61
C ILE A 282 -19.92 -10.05 7.10
N LYS A 283 -20.00 -11.31 6.63
CA LYS A 283 -19.85 -11.65 5.21
C LYS A 283 -21.13 -11.45 4.38
N ASN A 284 -22.31 -11.53 5.00
CA ASN A 284 -23.60 -11.55 4.29
C ASN A 284 -24.49 -10.34 4.58
N GLU A 285 -24.10 -9.47 5.51
CA GLU A 285 -24.82 -8.25 5.83
C GLU A 285 -24.87 -7.31 4.62
N LYS A 286 -26.01 -6.63 4.48
CA LYS A 286 -26.18 -5.60 3.45
C LYS A 286 -25.19 -4.46 3.72
N CYS A 287 -24.32 -4.19 2.76
CA CYS A 287 -23.39 -3.07 2.82
C CYS A 287 -24.16 -1.73 2.79
N ILE A 288 -23.89 -0.88 3.79
CA ILE A 288 -24.44 0.49 3.91
C ILE A 288 -23.37 1.58 3.74
N HIS A 289 -22.14 1.19 3.37
CA HIS A 289 -21.01 2.10 3.22
C HIS A 289 -21.20 3.09 2.07
N SER A 290 -20.65 4.28 2.26
CA SER A 290 -20.52 5.33 1.23
C SER A 290 -19.61 4.91 0.09
N ASP A 291 -19.62 5.66 -1.01
CA ASP A 291 -18.76 5.34 -2.16
C ASP A 291 -17.27 5.55 -1.84
N GLU A 292 -16.92 6.53 -1.00
CA GLU A 292 -15.57 6.77 -0.48
C GLU A 292 -15.05 5.63 0.39
N GLU A 293 -15.94 4.95 1.12
CA GLU A 293 -15.62 3.77 1.91
C GLU A 293 -15.53 2.50 1.05
N ARG A 294 -16.30 2.42 -0.03
CA ARG A 294 -16.36 1.25 -0.93
C ARG A 294 -15.22 1.21 -1.92
N VAL A 295 -14.75 2.36 -2.38
CA VAL A 295 -13.73 2.50 -3.42
C VAL A 295 -12.46 1.69 -3.08
N ILE A 296 -11.96 0.99 -4.08
CA ILE A 296 -10.72 0.22 -3.98
C ILE A 296 -9.62 0.92 -4.75
N VAL A 297 -8.39 0.79 -4.24
CA VAL A 297 -7.17 1.18 -4.95
C VAL A 297 -6.33 -0.07 -5.09
N GLY A 298 -5.79 -0.29 -6.28
CA GLY A 298 -5.00 -1.46 -6.59
C GLY A 298 -4.37 -1.35 -7.96
N THR A 299 -3.66 -2.42 -8.31
CA THR A 299 -2.97 -2.56 -9.59
C THR A 299 -3.53 -3.78 -10.30
N TRP A 300 -3.97 -3.62 -11.54
CA TRP A 300 -4.61 -4.68 -12.33
C TRP A 300 -4.17 -4.60 -13.79
N SER A 301 -4.37 -5.68 -14.54
CA SER A 301 -4.20 -5.61 -16.00
C SER A 301 -5.28 -4.72 -16.63
N THR A 302 -4.98 -4.04 -17.73
CA THR A 302 -5.98 -3.22 -18.44
C THR A 302 -7.17 -4.04 -18.88
N ILE A 303 -6.98 -5.32 -19.25
CA ILE A 303 -8.06 -6.26 -19.59
C ILE A 303 -9.05 -6.44 -18.43
N GLU A 304 -8.56 -6.59 -17.20
CA GLU A 304 -9.42 -6.70 -16.01
C GLU A 304 -10.15 -5.38 -15.70
N ILE A 305 -9.47 -4.25 -15.88
CA ILE A 305 -10.06 -2.91 -15.71
C ILE A 305 -11.17 -2.68 -16.72
N ASP A 306 -10.94 -2.98 -17.99
CA ASP A 306 -11.92 -2.82 -19.06
C ASP A 306 -13.14 -3.72 -18.81
N LYS A 307 -12.91 -4.95 -18.36
CA LYS A 307 -13.99 -5.86 -17.96
C LYS A 307 -14.75 -5.33 -16.73
N ALA A 308 -14.06 -4.72 -15.78
CA ALA A 308 -14.70 -4.12 -14.61
C ALA A 308 -15.57 -2.93 -15.03
N ILE A 309 -15.08 -2.05 -15.90
CA ILE A 309 -15.83 -0.92 -16.44
C ILE A 309 -17.09 -1.41 -17.18
N GLU A 310 -16.97 -2.43 -18.04
CA GLU A 310 -18.10 -3.09 -18.70
C GLU A 310 -19.15 -3.59 -17.69
N LYS A 311 -18.72 -4.09 -16.53
CA LYS A 311 -19.60 -4.56 -15.44
C LYS A 311 -20.08 -3.44 -14.51
N GLY A 312 -19.84 -2.18 -14.85
CA GLY A 312 -20.37 -1.01 -14.16
C GLY A 312 -19.47 -0.44 -13.06
N TYR A 313 -18.20 -0.83 -13.01
CA TYR A 313 -17.21 -0.15 -12.16
C TYR A 313 -16.93 1.26 -12.72
N LYS A 314 -16.73 2.23 -11.83
CA LYS A 314 -16.42 3.61 -12.19
C LYS A 314 -14.97 3.93 -11.83
N LEU A 315 -14.13 4.11 -12.84
CA LEU A 315 -12.75 4.57 -12.66
C LEU A 315 -12.78 6.00 -12.12
N GLN A 316 -12.07 6.27 -11.02
CA GLN A 316 -12.06 7.60 -10.36
C GLN A 316 -10.73 8.33 -10.55
N LYS A 317 -9.61 7.60 -10.55
CA LYS A 317 -8.27 8.17 -10.71
C LYS A 317 -7.33 7.10 -11.27
N ILE A 318 -6.50 7.48 -12.24
CA ILE A 318 -5.36 6.68 -12.70
C ILE A 318 -4.13 7.26 -12.00
N TYR A 319 -3.36 6.40 -11.33
CA TYR A 319 -2.11 6.79 -10.69
C TYR A 319 -0.93 6.63 -11.64
N GLU A 320 -0.93 5.51 -12.36
CA GLU A 320 0.10 5.17 -13.33
C GLU A 320 -0.47 4.11 -14.28
N LEU A 321 -0.08 4.17 -15.54
CA LEU A 321 -0.40 3.19 -16.57
C LEU A 321 0.89 2.80 -17.31
N GLU A 322 1.25 1.52 -17.24
CA GLU A 322 2.28 0.91 -18.06
C GLU A 322 1.63 0.28 -19.30
N HIS A 323 1.94 0.78 -20.49
CA HIS A 323 1.42 0.30 -21.77
C HIS A 323 2.52 -0.35 -22.60
N PHE A 324 2.25 -1.53 -23.15
CA PHE A 324 3.09 -2.18 -24.14
C PHE A 324 2.54 -1.92 -25.54
N GLU A 325 3.31 -1.20 -26.37
CA GLU A 325 2.94 -0.91 -27.77
C GLU A 325 2.88 -2.17 -28.63
N LYS A 326 3.67 -3.19 -28.26
CA LYS A 326 3.78 -4.45 -29.01
C LYS A 326 3.24 -5.60 -28.19
N THR A 327 2.50 -6.46 -28.88
CA THR A 327 1.99 -7.72 -28.32
C THR A 327 2.25 -8.87 -29.28
N SER A 328 2.41 -10.08 -28.78
CA SER A 328 2.42 -11.30 -29.60
C SER A 328 1.48 -12.35 -29.03
N THR A 329 1.04 -13.26 -29.89
CA THR A 329 0.38 -14.52 -29.51
C THR A 329 1.35 -15.69 -29.39
N ASP A 330 2.63 -15.47 -29.71
CA ASP A 330 3.70 -16.44 -29.58
C ASP A 330 4.45 -16.24 -28.25
N ILE A 331 4.81 -17.34 -27.59
CA ILE A 331 5.45 -17.33 -26.25
C ILE A 331 6.99 -17.35 -26.31
N PHE A 332 7.59 -17.36 -27.50
CA PHE A 332 9.05 -17.43 -27.68
C PHE A 332 9.54 -16.52 -28.81
#